data_AF-A0A0D9W3X8-F1
#
_entry.id   AF-A0A0D9W3X8-F1
#
_cell.length_a   1.000
_cell.length_b   1.000
_cell.length_c   1.000
_cell.angle_alpha   90.00
_cell.angle_beta   90.00
_cell.angle_gamma   90.00
#
_symmetry.space_group_name_H-M   'P 1'
#
loop_
_entity.id
_entity.type
_entity.pdbx_description
1 polymer ?
#
loop_
_entity_poly.entity_id
_entity_poly.type
_entity_poly.pdbx_seq_one_letter_code
_entity_poly.pdbx_strand_id
1 'polypeptide(L)'
;MNYPCHGKCSNIPGSFECFCPVGTRGNATIGPCHKELPLAIVDWPISVGIAIGLGVGTGILLLTLSVIFFIRKKRDNIQKQLRKNYFRKNQGLLLEQLISSNETTTDSTRIFSLEELKVATNNFNPIRVLGSGGHGMVYKGILSDQRVVAIKKPNTIKEQEISQFINEVNHRNIVKLYGCCLETEVPLLVYDFVPNGSLHHIIHTDPSNREFSLCWNNCLRIATDVAGALYYLHSAASVSVLHRDVKSSNILLDANYTAKVSDFGASRFIHIDQTHVSTNIQGTFGYLDPEYYHTGHLNEKSDVYSFGVVLLELLLRKQAIFECESGSKKNLSIYFLAEITGRSITEIVAPEVLEEATEDELNAVASIAQACLGLRGEHRPTMKEVEMSLQSIRSNGLRSGCIAPDRNDEMQPPLTKRCVHHHHQALGADIKDLANLASATTLARATSLTRSALAAALCFLAFYSTAATLATVSTDLSSLKILDISLQLGQARVMNSISSSCYNHTSQTMNADTWSLNLTDTPYRFSDSANKFRVIGCRTMAYMFDDFYVGKYMFGCLSNCRRGDVSTATNGTCAGIGCCQTNIPTGLDYILHGLVRRQLEHVRDLQPHPLQLRGAHGIV
;
A
#
# COMPACT_ATOMS: atom_id res chain seq x y z
N MET A 1 39.99 69.10 -74.81
CA MET A 1 39.25 69.35 -73.55
C MET A 1 39.21 68.04 -72.79
N ASN A 2 39.76 67.98 -71.58
CA ASN A 2 39.65 66.80 -70.72
C ASN A 2 38.28 66.83 -70.02
N TYR A 3 37.45 65.81 -70.24
CA TYR A 3 36.20 65.64 -69.50
C TYR A 3 36.49 64.89 -68.19
N PRO A 4 36.13 65.43 -67.02
CA PRO A 4 36.28 64.72 -65.76
C PRO A 4 35.30 63.54 -65.71
N CYS A 5 35.80 62.31 -65.50
CA CYS A 5 34.97 61.12 -65.31
C CYS A 5 34.71 60.94 -63.81
N HIS A 6 33.44 61.04 -63.40
CA HIS A 6 33.01 61.03 -62.01
C HIS A 6 32.43 59.66 -61.54
N GLY A 7 32.52 58.65 -62.41
CA GLY A 7 32.04 57.28 -62.18
C GLY A 7 32.68 56.29 -63.15
N LYS A 8 31.96 55.23 -63.55
CA LYS A 8 32.41 54.27 -64.57
C LYS A 8 31.82 54.65 -65.93
N CYS A 9 32.67 55.06 -66.86
CA CYS A 9 32.30 55.69 -68.13
C CYS A 9 32.53 54.73 -69.32
N SER A 10 31.60 54.68 -70.29
CA SER A 10 31.68 53.88 -71.52
C SER A 10 31.45 54.77 -72.75
N ASN A 11 32.27 54.59 -73.80
CA ASN A 11 32.20 55.41 -75.02
C ASN A 11 31.14 54.87 -76.00
N ILE A 12 30.46 55.78 -76.68
CA ILE A 12 29.54 55.50 -77.78
C ILE A 12 29.88 56.39 -78.99
N PRO A 13 29.51 56.02 -80.23
CA PRO A 13 29.84 56.84 -81.41
C PRO A 13 29.29 58.26 -81.27
N GLY A 14 30.18 59.24 -81.11
CA GLY A 14 29.84 60.67 -80.95
C GLY A 14 29.58 61.17 -79.52
N SER A 15 29.61 60.31 -78.48
CA SER A 15 29.34 60.72 -77.08
C SER A 15 29.92 59.71 -76.05
N PHE A 16 29.62 59.90 -74.76
CA PHE A 16 29.98 58.98 -73.68
C PHE A 16 28.84 58.89 -72.64
N GLU A 17 28.73 57.76 -71.95
CA GLU A 17 27.74 57.54 -70.88
C GLU A 17 28.43 57.06 -69.60
N CYS A 18 28.02 57.61 -68.44
CA CYS A 18 28.68 57.37 -67.15
C CYS A 18 27.69 56.86 -66.10
N PHE A 19 28.09 55.83 -65.34
CA PHE A 19 27.28 55.27 -64.26
C PHE A 19 28.00 55.33 -62.92
N CYS A 20 27.27 55.58 -61.85
CA CYS A 20 27.79 55.53 -60.48
C CYS A 20 28.01 54.06 -60.03
N PRO A 21 29.09 53.75 -59.27
CA PRO A 21 29.29 52.43 -58.70
C PRO A 21 28.16 51.99 -57.76
N VAL A 22 27.97 50.68 -57.62
CA VAL A 22 26.96 50.08 -56.73
C VAL A 22 27.11 50.62 -55.30
N GLY A 23 26.00 51.10 -54.70
CA GLY A 23 25.98 51.71 -53.36
C GLY A 23 26.23 53.23 -53.34
N THR A 24 26.29 53.88 -54.50
CA THR A 24 26.36 55.34 -54.63
C THR A 24 25.27 55.85 -55.56
N ARG A 25 24.82 57.09 -55.36
CA ARG A 25 23.78 57.74 -56.18
C ARG A 25 24.27 59.10 -56.67
N GLY A 26 23.87 59.48 -57.88
CA GLY A 26 24.30 60.71 -58.55
C GLY A 26 24.27 60.57 -60.07
N ASN A 27 24.59 61.65 -60.79
CA ASN A 27 24.75 61.63 -62.23
C ASN A 27 26.25 61.72 -62.57
N ALA A 28 26.86 60.56 -62.81
CA ALA A 28 28.30 60.43 -63.08
C ALA A 28 28.78 61.14 -64.36
N THR A 29 27.86 61.62 -65.19
CA THR A 29 28.14 62.33 -66.45
C THR A 29 28.37 63.83 -66.22
N ILE A 30 27.95 64.37 -65.07
CA ILE A 30 27.98 65.82 -64.78
C ILE A 30 28.59 66.13 -63.39
N GLY A 31 28.66 65.17 -62.47
CA GLY A 31 29.23 65.40 -61.14
C GLY A 31 29.55 64.13 -60.34
N PRO A 32 30.24 64.25 -59.18
CA PRO A 32 30.69 63.13 -58.35
C PRO A 32 29.54 62.28 -57.81
N CYS A 33 29.75 60.97 -57.71
CA CYS A 33 28.82 60.04 -57.06
C CYS A 33 28.95 60.13 -55.53
N HIS A 34 27.81 60.21 -54.83
CA HIS A 34 27.78 60.27 -53.37
C HIS A 34 27.40 58.91 -52.78
N LYS A 35 28.08 58.50 -51.70
CA LYS A 35 27.68 57.31 -50.92
C LYS A 35 26.34 57.58 -50.25
N GLU A 36 25.42 56.62 -50.31
CA GLU A 36 24.26 56.65 -49.43
C GLU A 36 24.76 56.57 -47.99
N LEU A 37 24.58 57.66 -47.24
CA LEU A 37 24.67 57.61 -45.79
C LEU A 37 23.47 56.74 -45.35
N PRO A 38 23.66 55.66 -44.59
CA PRO A 38 22.53 54.85 -44.16
C PRO A 38 21.57 55.76 -43.40
N LEU A 39 20.28 55.65 -43.76
CA LEU A 39 19.15 56.30 -43.09
C LEU A 39 19.45 56.44 -41.60
N ALA A 40 19.39 57.68 -41.11
CA ALA A 40 19.53 58.00 -39.70
C ALA A 40 18.72 57.00 -38.89
N ILE A 41 19.43 56.13 -38.16
CA ILE A 41 18.82 55.31 -37.13
C ILE A 41 18.30 56.33 -36.13
N VAL A 42 16.99 56.54 -36.10
CA VAL A 42 16.32 57.35 -35.08
C VAL A 42 16.78 56.82 -33.73
N ASP A 43 17.57 57.61 -33.00
CA ASP A 43 17.92 57.35 -31.61
C ASP A 43 16.63 57.41 -30.79
N TRP A 44 15.92 56.29 -30.67
CA TRP A 44 14.79 56.20 -29.76
C TRP A 44 15.35 56.40 -28.33
N PRO A 45 14.78 57.31 -27.54
CA PRO A 45 15.22 57.48 -26.16
C PRO A 45 15.10 56.14 -25.44
N ILE A 46 16.16 55.73 -24.73
CA ILE A 46 16.19 54.45 -23.98
C ILE A 46 14.94 54.31 -23.08
N SER A 47 14.40 55.42 -22.58
CA SER A 47 13.15 55.48 -21.81
C SER A 47 11.92 54.90 -22.55
N VAL A 48 11.81 55.06 -23.87
CA VAL A 48 10.70 54.49 -24.65
C VAL A 48 10.84 52.97 -24.79
N GLY A 49 12.06 52.47 -25.02
CA GLY A 49 12.33 51.04 -25.04
C GLY A 49 12.02 50.36 -23.70
N ILE A 50 12.39 51.01 -22.58
CA ILE A 50 12.08 50.54 -21.23
C ILE A 50 10.55 50.55 -20.98
N ALA A 51 9.84 51.61 -21.39
CA ALA A 51 8.40 51.71 -21.21
C ALA A 51 7.63 50.62 -21.98
N ILE A 52 8.02 50.34 -23.23
CA ILE A 52 7.42 49.26 -24.03
C ILE A 52 7.73 47.89 -23.41
N GLY A 53 8.97 47.67 -22.96
CA GLY A 53 9.37 46.42 -22.28
C GLY A 53 8.58 46.16 -21.00
N LEU A 54 8.36 47.18 -20.17
CA LEU A 54 7.54 47.07 -18.95
C LEU A 54 6.05 46.85 -19.27
N GLY A 55 5.51 47.52 -20.30
CA GLY A 55 4.12 47.33 -20.73
C GLY A 55 3.83 45.91 -21.24
N VAL A 56 4.71 45.39 -22.11
CA VAL A 56 4.58 44.01 -22.62
C VAL A 56 4.82 42.99 -21.52
N GLY A 57 5.84 43.20 -20.67
CA GLY A 57 6.15 42.31 -19.55
C GLY A 57 5.01 42.21 -18.54
N THR A 58 4.41 43.35 -18.16
CA THR A 58 3.24 43.39 -17.26
C THR A 58 2.00 42.78 -17.90
N GLY A 59 1.75 43.03 -19.20
CA GLY A 59 0.66 42.41 -19.93
C GLY A 59 0.75 40.88 -19.97
N ILE A 60 1.94 40.33 -20.26
CA ILE A 60 2.18 38.87 -20.26
C ILE A 60 2.02 38.31 -18.84
N LEU A 61 2.54 39.00 -17.81
CA LEU A 61 2.37 38.58 -16.42
C LEU A 61 0.89 38.52 -16.00
N LEU A 62 0.09 39.52 -16.36
CA LEU A 62 -1.35 39.53 -16.05
C LEU A 62 -2.12 38.44 -16.82
N LEU A 63 -1.79 38.20 -18.08
CA LEU A 63 -2.40 37.13 -18.88
C LEU A 63 -2.06 35.74 -18.29
N THR A 64 -0.80 35.50 -17.92
CA THR A 64 -0.39 34.24 -17.29
C THR A 64 -1.07 34.00 -15.94
N LEU A 65 -1.14 35.01 -15.07
CA LEU A 65 -1.87 34.92 -13.79
C LEU A 65 -3.36 34.66 -13.99
N SER A 66 -3.97 35.31 -15.00
CA SER A 66 -5.39 35.10 -15.35
C SER A 66 -5.64 33.68 -15.82
N VAL A 67 -4.81 33.15 -16.73
CA VAL A 67 -4.90 31.76 -17.19
C VAL A 67 -4.73 30.77 -16.03
N ILE A 68 -3.74 30.99 -15.15
CA ILE A 68 -3.55 30.17 -13.94
C ILE A 68 -4.79 30.21 -13.04
N PHE A 69 -5.38 31.39 -12.83
CA PHE A 69 -6.61 31.55 -12.05
C PHE A 69 -7.79 30.77 -12.67
N PHE A 70 -8.01 30.89 -13.98
CA PHE A 70 -9.07 30.15 -14.67
C PHE A 70 -8.85 28.63 -14.63
N ILE A 71 -7.61 28.15 -14.79
CA ILE A 71 -7.27 26.73 -14.66
C ILE A 71 -7.53 26.23 -13.25
N ARG A 72 -7.10 26.98 -12.21
CA ARG A 72 -7.37 26.64 -10.80
C ARG A 72 -8.87 26.59 -10.51
N LYS A 73 -9.62 27.63 -10.91
CA LYS A 73 -11.07 27.69 -10.72
C LYS A 73 -11.80 26.55 -11.44
N LYS A 74 -11.40 26.21 -12.67
CA LYS A 74 -11.95 25.07 -13.42
C LYS A 74 -11.64 23.74 -12.70
N ARG A 75 -10.39 23.54 -12.25
CA ARG A 75 -9.98 22.35 -11.50
C ARG A 75 -10.77 22.20 -10.20
N ASP A 76 -10.93 23.29 -9.44
CA ASP A 76 -11.68 23.29 -8.18
C ASP A 76 -13.16 22.98 -8.41
N ASN A 77 -13.77 23.52 -9.46
CA ASN A 77 -15.15 23.20 -9.83
C ASN A 77 -15.33 21.73 -10.21
N ILE A 78 -14.41 21.16 -10.99
CA ILE A 78 -14.42 19.73 -11.34
C ILE A 78 -14.31 18.87 -10.08
N GLN A 79 -13.39 19.22 -9.16
CA GLN A 79 -13.22 18.50 -7.90
C GLN A 79 -14.48 18.57 -7.01
N LYS A 80 -15.12 19.73 -6.91
CA LYS A 80 -16.40 19.89 -6.18
C LYS A 80 -17.51 19.05 -6.79
N GLN A 81 -17.61 19.02 -8.12
CA GLN A 81 -18.62 18.21 -8.82
C GLN A 81 -18.37 16.71 -8.58
N LEU A 82 -17.12 16.27 -8.65
CA LEU A 82 -16.72 14.89 -8.42
C LEU A 82 -17.05 14.43 -6.99
N ARG A 83 -16.77 15.26 -5.98
CA ARG A 83 -17.12 14.98 -4.58
C ARG A 83 -18.62 14.81 -4.36
N LYS A 84 -19.44 15.68 -4.97
CA LYS A 84 -20.90 15.56 -4.95
C LYS A 84 -21.39 14.28 -5.61
N ASN A 85 -20.75 13.86 -6.70
CA ASN A 85 -21.05 12.59 -7.37
C ASN A 85 -20.73 11.40 -6.48
N TYR A 86 -19.55 11.39 -5.83
CA TYR A 86 -19.20 10.35 -4.86
C TYR A 86 -20.14 10.32 -3.68
N PHE A 87 -20.48 11.47 -3.11
CA PHE A 87 -21.44 11.57 -2.01
C PHE A 87 -22.78 10.90 -2.35
N ARG A 88 -23.30 11.15 -3.56
CA ARG A 88 -24.53 10.50 -4.05
C ARG A 88 -24.35 9.01 -4.29
N LYS A 89 -23.23 8.60 -4.92
CA LYS A 89 -22.92 7.19 -5.21
C LYS A 89 -22.81 6.37 -3.93
N ASN A 90 -22.21 6.95 -2.90
CA ASN A 90 -21.97 6.32 -1.60
C ASN A 90 -23.18 6.46 -0.65
N GLN A 91 -24.39 6.65 -1.19
CA GLN A 91 -25.64 6.72 -0.42
C GLN A 91 -25.66 7.81 0.67
N GLY A 92 -24.89 8.89 0.52
CA GLY A 92 -24.77 9.91 1.56
C GLY A 92 -26.08 10.61 1.90
N LEU A 93 -26.98 10.76 0.94
CA LEU A 93 -28.32 11.31 1.18
C LEU A 93 -29.18 10.41 2.08
N LEU A 94 -29.08 9.08 1.90
CA LEU A 94 -29.80 8.12 2.72
C LEU A 94 -29.23 8.12 4.15
N LEU A 95 -27.91 8.22 4.27
CA LEU A 95 -27.27 8.29 5.58
C LEU A 95 -27.62 9.60 6.33
N GLU A 96 -27.66 10.75 5.64
CA GLU A 96 -28.12 12.01 6.22
C GLU A 96 -29.55 11.91 6.75
N GLN A 97 -30.45 11.24 6.00
CA GLN A 97 -31.82 10.99 6.44
C GLN A 97 -31.87 10.10 7.68
N LEU A 98 -31.09 9.01 7.72
CA LEU A 98 -31.02 8.11 8.89
C LEU A 98 -30.50 8.83 10.15
N ILE A 99 -29.48 9.68 10.00
CA ILE A 99 -28.90 10.45 11.12
C ILE A 99 -29.92 11.49 11.62
N SER A 100 -30.59 12.21 10.72
CA SER A 100 -31.58 13.22 11.09
C SER A 100 -32.85 12.65 11.72
N SER A 101 -33.23 11.40 11.42
CA SER A 101 -34.36 10.74 12.08
C SER A 101 -34.07 10.25 13.51
N ASN A 102 -32.78 10.12 13.89
CA ASN A 102 -32.34 9.62 15.19
C ASN A 102 -32.00 10.79 16.16
N GLU A 103 -32.99 11.61 16.54
CA GLU A 103 -32.77 12.77 17.43
C GLU A 103 -32.52 12.43 18.92
N THR A 104 -32.45 11.15 19.32
CA THR A 104 -32.48 10.76 20.74
C THR A 104 -31.17 10.26 21.35
N THR A 105 -30.01 10.30 20.67
CA THR A 105 -28.73 9.91 21.29
C THR A 105 -27.58 10.88 21.00
N THR A 106 -26.88 11.30 22.06
CA THR A 106 -25.70 12.20 22.05
C THR A 106 -24.46 11.63 21.34
N ASP A 107 -24.62 10.52 20.62
CA ASP A 107 -23.56 9.66 20.10
C ASP A 107 -23.80 9.28 18.61
N SER A 108 -24.57 10.10 17.89
CA SER A 108 -24.85 9.89 16.46
C SER A 108 -23.58 9.99 15.61
N THR A 109 -23.41 9.02 14.71
CA THR A 109 -22.34 9.03 13.70
C THR A 109 -22.37 10.29 12.85
N ARG A 110 -21.20 10.91 12.67
CA ARG A 110 -21.06 12.18 11.94
C ARG A 110 -20.57 11.98 10.51
N ILE A 111 -21.16 12.74 9.58
CA ILE A 111 -20.65 12.85 8.21
C ILE A 111 -19.60 13.99 8.16
N PHE A 112 -18.42 13.66 7.67
CA PHE A 112 -17.27 14.56 7.53
C PHE A 112 -17.06 14.97 6.07
N SER A 113 -16.63 16.22 5.87
CA SER A 113 -16.12 16.65 4.55
C SER A 113 -14.69 16.18 4.34
N LEU A 114 -14.29 15.99 3.08
CA LEU A 114 -12.91 15.60 2.76
C LEU A 114 -11.90 16.67 3.18
N GLU A 115 -12.26 17.95 3.11
CA GLU A 115 -11.37 19.04 3.53
C GLU A 115 -11.14 19.03 5.04
N GLU A 116 -12.17 18.73 5.84
CA GLU A 116 -12.02 18.59 7.28
C GLU A 116 -11.02 17.48 7.64
N LEU A 117 -11.13 16.31 7.00
CA LEU A 117 -10.22 15.20 7.24
C LEU A 117 -8.80 15.46 6.71
N LYS A 118 -8.65 16.23 5.61
CA LYS A 118 -7.34 16.68 5.15
C LYS A 118 -6.68 17.61 6.15
N VAL A 119 -7.41 18.58 6.70
CA VAL A 119 -6.88 19.47 7.74
C VAL A 119 -6.46 18.65 8.96
N ALA A 120 -7.32 17.75 9.42
CA ALA A 120 -7.06 16.91 10.59
C ALA A 120 -5.82 16.02 10.46
N THR A 121 -5.51 15.57 9.24
CA THR A 121 -4.38 14.66 8.94
C THR A 121 -3.16 15.37 8.35
N ASN A 122 -3.14 16.71 8.31
CA ASN A 122 -2.12 17.48 7.61
C ASN A 122 -1.91 16.99 6.15
N ASN A 123 -3.02 16.94 5.40
CA ASN A 123 -3.12 16.45 4.03
C ASN A 123 -2.64 14.98 3.88
N PHE A 124 -3.12 14.10 4.77
CA PHE A 124 -2.75 12.67 4.81
C PHE A 124 -1.23 12.45 4.87
N ASN A 125 -0.55 13.21 5.74
CA ASN A 125 0.91 13.16 5.86
C ASN A 125 1.37 11.73 6.27
N PRO A 126 2.37 11.14 5.59
CA PRO A 126 2.90 9.81 5.93
C PRO A 126 3.40 9.67 7.37
N ILE A 127 3.87 10.74 8.00
CA ILE A 127 4.34 10.73 9.40
C ILE A 127 3.18 10.47 10.39
N ARG A 128 1.93 10.71 9.96
CA ARG A 128 0.73 10.46 10.78
C ARG A 128 0.16 9.06 10.56
N VAL A 129 0.82 8.20 9.80
CA VAL A 129 0.35 6.81 9.60
C VAL A 129 0.50 6.02 10.90
N LEU A 130 -0.61 5.44 11.35
CA LEU A 130 -0.67 4.53 12.49
C LEU A 130 -0.48 3.07 12.06
N GLY A 131 -0.86 2.75 10.83
CA GLY A 131 -0.74 1.41 10.26
C GLY A 131 -1.10 1.38 8.78
N SER A 132 -0.58 0.36 8.10
CA SER A 132 -0.80 0.08 6.67
C SER A 132 -1.04 -1.42 6.48
N GLY A 133 -2.04 -1.80 5.69
CA GLY A 133 -2.30 -3.22 5.40
C GLY A 133 -3.28 -3.44 4.24
N GLY A 134 -3.75 -4.68 4.09
CA GLY A 134 -4.67 -5.08 3.02
C GLY A 134 -6.00 -4.32 3.03
N HIS A 135 -6.37 -3.72 4.16
CA HIS A 135 -7.59 -2.92 4.32
C HIS A 135 -7.37 -1.41 4.17
N GLY A 136 -6.18 -0.97 3.78
CA GLY A 136 -5.84 0.42 3.54
C GLY A 136 -4.89 1.04 4.57
N MET A 137 -4.87 2.37 4.57
CA MET A 137 -3.99 3.19 5.40
C MET A 137 -4.77 3.82 6.54
N VAL A 138 -4.23 3.82 7.75
CA VAL A 138 -4.84 4.46 8.93
C VAL A 138 -3.99 5.64 9.36
N TYR A 139 -4.59 6.82 9.47
CA TYR A 139 -3.92 8.07 9.84
C TYR A 139 -4.41 8.57 11.20
N LYS A 140 -3.50 9.12 12.01
CA LYS A 140 -3.83 9.89 13.21
C LYS A 140 -4.29 11.29 12.81
N GLY A 141 -5.56 11.59 13.08
CA GLY A 141 -6.18 12.89 12.88
C GLY A 141 -6.40 13.64 14.20
N ILE A 142 -6.40 14.97 14.13
CA ILE A 142 -6.90 15.84 15.20
C ILE A 142 -7.99 16.72 14.59
N LEU A 143 -9.22 16.52 15.03
CA LEU A 143 -10.38 17.27 14.55
C LEU A 143 -10.40 18.70 15.11
N SER A 144 -11.27 19.55 14.56
CA SER A 144 -11.41 20.96 14.98
C SER A 144 -11.84 21.13 16.44
N ASP A 145 -12.55 20.14 17.00
CA ASP A 145 -12.94 20.05 18.41
C ASP A 145 -11.82 19.48 19.32
N GLN A 146 -10.58 19.37 18.80
CA GLN A 146 -9.42 18.77 19.46
C GLN A 146 -9.51 17.26 19.72
N ARG A 147 -10.54 16.58 19.21
CA ARG A 147 -10.66 15.13 19.33
C ARG A 147 -9.61 14.44 18.47
N VAL A 148 -8.88 13.51 19.09
CA VAL A 148 -7.92 12.66 18.38
C VAL A 148 -8.67 11.45 17.80
N VAL A 149 -8.50 11.21 16.50
CA VAL A 149 -9.22 10.17 15.76
C VAL A 149 -8.28 9.33 14.90
N ALA A 150 -8.71 8.12 14.57
CA ALA A 150 -8.06 7.26 13.58
C ALA A 150 -8.87 7.29 12.28
N ILE A 151 -8.28 7.82 11.21
CA ILE A 151 -8.93 7.98 9.90
C ILE A 151 -8.41 6.88 8.97
N LYS A 152 -9.28 5.92 8.65
CA LYS A 152 -8.99 4.83 7.73
C LYS A 152 -9.35 5.22 6.30
N LYS A 153 -8.37 5.11 5.41
CA LYS A 153 -8.48 5.27 3.97
C LYS A 153 -8.38 3.89 3.30
N PRO A 154 -9.51 3.25 2.95
CA PRO A 154 -9.50 1.89 2.41
C PRO A 154 -8.96 1.82 0.98
N ASN A 155 -8.40 0.67 0.60
CA ASN A 155 -7.83 0.44 -0.75
C ASN A 155 -8.88 0.12 -1.82
N THR A 156 -9.99 -0.54 -1.44
CA THR A 156 -10.98 -1.06 -2.39
C THR A 156 -12.40 -0.81 -1.90
N ILE A 157 -13.34 -0.65 -2.83
CA ILE A 157 -14.77 -0.57 -2.55
C ILE A 157 -15.25 -1.91 -1.98
N LYS A 158 -15.76 -1.91 -0.75
CA LYS A 158 -16.68 -2.94 -0.28
C LYS A 158 -18.06 -2.30 -0.23
N GLU A 159 -18.83 -2.53 -1.28
CA GLU A 159 -20.09 -1.85 -1.62
C GLU A 159 -21.21 -2.01 -0.57
N GLN A 160 -20.96 -2.73 0.52
CA GLN A 160 -21.94 -3.17 1.52
C GLN A 160 -21.61 -2.75 2.97
N GLU A 161 -20.55 -1.98 3.23
CA GLU A 161 -20.05 -1.76 4.60
C GLU A 161 -20.51 -0.45 5.28
N ILE A 162 -21.22 0.46 4.61
CA ILE A 162 -21.38 1.82 5.17
C ILE A 162 -22.72 2.03 5.86
N SER A 163 -23.82 1.55 5.28
CA SER A 163 -25.16 1.84 5.80
C SER A 163 -25.53 1.04 7.04
N GLN A 164 -24.91 -0.12 7.27
CA GLN A 164 -25.32 -1.06 8.32
C GLN A 164 -24.42 -1.05 9.57
N PHE A 165 -23.16 -0.60 9.46
CA PHE A 165 -22.23 -0.54 10.61
C PHE A 165 -22.46 0.66 11.53
N ILE A 166 -23.12 1.71 11.04
CA ILE A 166 -23.14 3.03 11.65
C ILE A 166 -23.97 3.09 12.94
N ASN A 167 -24.97 2.22 13.11
CA ASN A 167 -25.92 2.34 14.22
C ASN A 167 -25.93 1.16 15.21
N GLU A 168 -25.44 -0.02 14.83
CA GLU A 168 -25.85 -1.26 15.52
C GLU A 168 -24.79 -1.86 16.46
N VAL A 169 -23.51 -1.53 16.29
CA VAL A 169 -22.42 -2.13 17.08
C VAL A 169 -21.89 -1.12 18.10
N ASN A 170 -22.45 -1.14 19.31
CA ASN A 170 -21.99 -0.30 20.42
C ASN A 170 -21.61 -1.16 21.63
N HIS A 171 -20.31 -1.42 21.80
CA HIS A 171 -19.79 -2.23 22.90
C HIS A 171 -18.48 -1.65 23.43
N ARG A 172 -18.27 -1.73 24.75
CA ARG A 172 -17.09 -1.16 25.43
C ARG A 172 -15.75 -1.69 24.91
N ASN A 173 -15.72 -2.96 24.47
CA ASN A 173 -14.54 -3.66 23.93
C ASN A 173 -14.53 -3.69 22.40
N ILE A 174 -15.23 -2.77 21.73
CA ILE A 174 -15.17 -2.56 20.28
C ILE A 174 -14.75 -1.11 20.01
N VAL A 175 -13.91 -0.90 19.01
CA VAL A 175 -13.53 0.45 18.58
C VAL A 175 -14.72 1.11 17.92
N LYS A 176 -15.17 2.23 18.49
CA LYS A 176 -16.34 2.96 18.03
C LYS A 176 -16.05 3.69 16.72
N LEU A 177 -16.96 3.53 15.75
CA LEU A 177 -17.00 4.34 14.54
C LEU A 177 -17.60 5.70 14.90
N TYR A 178 -16.78 6.75 14.82
CA TYR A 178 -17.20 8.11 15.09
C TYR A 178 -17.91 8.75 13.88
N GLY A 179 -17.50 8.39 12.67
CA GLY A 179 -18.10 8.94 11.46
C GLY A 179 -17.48 8.45 10.16
N CYS A 180 -17.92 9.04 9.06
CA CYS A 180 -17.42 8.72 7.73
C CYS A 180 -17.36 9.95 6.83
N CYS A 181 -16.53 9.89 5.78
CA CYS A 181 -16.53 10.86 4.69
C CYS A 181 -16.89 10.13 3.40
N LEU A 182 -17.97 10.58 2.77
CA LEU A 182 -18.55 9.97 1.57
C LEU A 182 -18.18 10.71 0.28
N GLU A 183 -17.38 11.77 0.37
CA GLU A 183 -16.94 12.63 -0.76
C GLU A 183 -15.80 12.03 -1.61
N THR A 184 -15.39 10.79 -1.33
CA THR A 184 -14.29 10.08 -1.99
C THR A 184 -14.79 8.85 -2.73
N GLU A 185 -14.02 8.36 -3.71
CA GLU A 185 -14.39 7.16 -4.47
C GLU A 185 -14.65 5.95 -3.56
N VAL A 186 -13.75 5.72 -2.61
CA VAL A 186 -13.95 4.81 -1.48
C VAL A 186 -14.12 5.65 -0.23
N PRO A 187 -15.22 5.50 0.51
CA PRO A 187 -15.45 6.26 1.73
C PRO A 187 -14.37 6.11 2.79
N LEU A 188 -14.05 7.23 3.45
CA LEU A 188 -13.13 7.25 4.58
C LEU A 188 -13.91 7.00 5.87
N LEU A 189 -13.34 6.23 6.78
CA LEU A 189 -13.96 5.90 8.06
C LEU A 189 -13.16 6.55 9.18
N VAL A 190 -13.87 7.15 10.15
CA VAL A 190 -13.30 7.88 11.27
C VAL A 190 -13.66 7.15 12.55
N TYR A 191 -12.65 6.65 13.25
CA TYR A 191 -12.79 5.88 14.49
C TYR A 191 -12.21 6.66 15.66
N ASP A 192 -12.63 6.28 16.87
CA ASP A 192 -11.95 6.73 18.08
C ASP A 192 -10.47 6.28 18.07
N PHE A 193 -9.57 7.18 18.44
CA PHE A 193 -8.14 6.86 18.55
C PHE A 193 -7.86 6.06 19.83
N VAL A 194 -7.20 4.92 19.67
CA VAL A 194 -6.80 4.04 20.78
C VAL A 194 -5.28 4.18 21.02
N PRO A 195 -4.84 4.71 22.18
CA PRO A 195 -3.50 5.26 22.34
C PRO A 195 -2.36 4.23 22.42
N ASN A 196 -2.57 3.04 22.99
CA ASN A 196 -1.49 2.08 23.21
C ASN A 196 -1.25 1.16 22.00
N GLY A 197 -1.91 1.43 20.87
CA GLY A 197 -1.72 0.65 19.64
C GLY A 197 -2.26 -0.78 19.76
N SER A 198 -1.67 -1.71 18.99
CA SER A 198 -2.15 -3.08 18.88
C SER A 198 -1.49 -4.03 19.87
N LEU A 199 -2.25 -5.05 20.28
CA LEU A 199 -1.78 -6.14 21.12
C LEU A 199 -0.57 -6.83 20.50
N HIS A 200 -0.56 -7.02 19.17
CA HIS A 200 0.55 -7.61 18.43
C HIS A 200 1.87 -6.89 18.69
N HIS A 201 1.87 -5.54 18.68
CA HIS A 201 3.08 -4.78 18.95
C HIS A 201 3.54 -5.01 20.39
N ILE A 202 2.63 -5.03 21.35
CA ILE A 202 2.97 -5.13 22.77
C ILE A 202 3.52 -6.52 23.13
N ILE A 203 2.96 -7.60 22.60
CA ILE A 203 3.37 -8.96 22.97
C ILE A 203 4.56 -9.51 22.18
N HIS A 204 4.93 -8.88 21.05
CA HIS A 204 6.03 -9.32 20.18
C HIS A 204 7.18 -8.31 20.08
N THR A 205 7.18 -7.24 20.89
CA THR A 205 8.30 -6.31 20.99
C THR A 205 9.44 -6.93 21.81
N ASP A 206 10.67 -6.57 21.48
CA ASP A 206 11.89 -7.12 22.07
C ASP A 206 11.89 -7.01 23.61
N PRO A 207 12.14 -8.12 24.34
CA PRO A 207 12.14 -8.17 25.80
C PRO A 207 13.19 -7.28 26.48
N SER A 208 14.15 -6.73 25.75
CA SER A 208 15.06 -5.68 26.25
C SER A 208 14.32 -4.38 26.61
N ASN A 209 13.11 -4.16 26.10
CA ASN A 209 12.25 -3.02 26.42
C ASN A 209 11.20 -3.41 27.48
N ARG A 210 11.67 -3.75 28.70
CA ARG A 210 10.85 -4.26 29.82
C ARG A 210 9.74 -3.32 30.31
N GLU A 211 9.74 -2.07 29.88
CA GLU A 211 8.74 -1.07 30.28
C GLU A 211 7.31 -1.43 29.79
N PHE A 212 7.19 -2.35 28.81
CA PHE A 212 5.91 -2.69 28.16
C PHE A 212 5.48 -4.16 28.26
N SER A 213 6.10 -4.99 29.12
CA SER A 213 5.70 -6.40 29.24
C SER A 213 4.32 -6.54 29.90
N LEU A 214 3.39 -7.20 29.22
CA LEU A 214 2.05 -7.49 29.75
C LEU A 214 2.12 -8.66 30.73
N CYS A 215 1.86 -8.41 32.02
CA CYS A 215 1.68 -9.47 33.01
C CYS A 215 0.52 -10.40 32.65
N TRP A 216 0.55 -11.63 33.17
CA TRP A 216 -0.40 -12.70 32.88
C TRP A 216 -1.85 -12.33 33.21
N ASN A 217 -2.09 -11.65 34.35
CA ASN A 217 -3.43 -11.19 34.69
C ASN A 217 -4.00 -10.18 33.67
N ASN A 218 -3.14 -9.32 33.10
CA ASN A 218 -3.55 -8.44 32.01
C ASN A 218 -3.85 -9.23 30.73
N CYS A 219 -3.10 -10.30 30.44
CA CYS A 219 -3.41 -11.21 29.33
C CYS A 219 -4.77 -11.89 29.49
N LEU A 220 -5.10 -12.40 30.69
CA LEU A 220 -6.41 -12.97 30.99
C LEU A 220 -7.54 -11.93 30.83
N ARG A 221 -7.30 -10.70 31.29
CA ARG A 221 -8.25 -9.59 31.12
C ARG A 221 -8.49 -9.29 29.64
N ILE A 222 -7.43 -9.13 28.86
CA ILE A 222 -7.49 -8.87 27.42
C ILE A 222 -8.21 -10.01 26.69
N ALA A 223 -7.89 -11.26 26.98
CA ALA A 223 -8.56 -12.42 26.39
C ALA A 223 -10.07 -12.41 26.68
N THR A 224 -10.46 -12.10 27.92
CA THR A 224 -11.88 -12.03 28.30
C THR A 224 -12.58 -10.84 27.63
N ASP A 225 -11.95 -9.67 27.57
CA ASP A 225 -12.49 -8.48 26.91
C ASP A 225 -12.79 -8.74 25.42
N VAL A 226 -11.86 -9.41 24.73
CA VAL A 226 -12.01 -9.79 23.32
C VAL A 226 -13.06 -10.87 23.15
N ALA A 227 -13.10 -11.88 24.03
CA ALA A 227 -14.13 -12.90 24.00
C ALA A 227 -15.54 -12.32 24.19
N GLY A 228 -15.70 -11.36 25.12
CA GLY A 228 -16.94 -10.62 25.33
C GLY A 228 -17.36 -9.77 24.13
N ALA A 229 -16.41 -9.11 23.47
CA ALA A 229 -16.67 -8.38 22.23
C ALA A 229 -17.18 -9.30 21.11
N LEU A 230 -16.54 -10.45 20.91
CA LEU A 230 -16.93 -11.41 19.88
C LEU A 230 -18.27 -12.09 20.22
N TYR A 231 -18.50 -12.43 21.48
CA TYR A 231 -19.80 -12.91 21.95
C TYR A 231 -20.91 -11.90 21.63
N TYR A 232 -20.68 -10.61 21.92
CA TYR A 232 -21.64 -9.56 21.62
C TYR A 232 -21.96 -9.51 20.12
N LEU A 233 -20.93 -9.51 19.26
CA LEU A 233 -21.08 -9.49 17.81
C LEU A 233 -21.85 -10.70 17.27
N HIS A 234 -21.58 -11.90 17.79
CA HIS A 234 -22.18 -13.13 17.28
C HIS A 234 -23.61 -13.34 17.75
N SER A 235 -23.94 -12.94 18.98
CA SER A 235 -25.15 -13.43 19.65
C SER A 235 -25.97 -12.40 20.44
N ALA A 236 -25.41 -11.24 20.79
CA ALA A 236 -26.12 -10.24 21.60
C ALA A 236 -26.51 -8.98 20.82
N ALA A 237 -25.89 -8.73 19.66
CA ALA A 237 -26.27 -7.69 18.73
C ALA A 237 -27.60 -8.01 18.02
N SER A 238 -28.28 -6.98 17.50
CA SER A 238 -29.53 -7.10 16.74
C SER A 238 -29.38 -7.90 15.45
N VAL A 239 -28.21 -7.76 14.81
CA VAL A 239 -27.80 -8.52 13.64
C VAL A 239 -26.47 -9.18 13.97
N SER A 240 -26.35 -10.49 13.71
CA SER A 240 -25.11 -11.21 13.97
C SER A 240 -24.02 -10.71 13.01
N VAL A 241 -22.87 -10.32 13.55
CA VAL A 241 -21.73 -9.80 12.79
C VAL A 241 -20.56 -10.76 12.95
N LEU A 242 -20.08 -11.30 11.83
CA LEU A 242 -18.83 -12.04 11.79
C LEU A 242 -17.67 -11.10 11.52
N HIS A 243 -16.66 -11.13 12.38
CA HIS A 243 -15.51 -10.25 12.27
C HIS A 243 -14.63 -10.64 11.08
N ARG A 244 -14.34 -11.94 10.92
CA ARG A 244 -13.58 -12.61 9.84
C ARG A 244 -12.08 -12.35 9.81
N ASP A 245 -11.60 -11.30 10.47
CA ASP A 245 -10.16 -10.98 10.57
C ASP A 245 -9.71 -10.77 12.02
N VAL A 246 -10.10 -11.68 12.93
CA VAL A 246 -9.66 -11.63 14.33
C VAL A 246 -8.18 -11.98 14.41
N LYS A 247 -7.37 -11.07 14.96
CA LYS A 247 -5.92 -11.24 15.15
C LYS A 247 -5.38 -10.23 16.15
N SER A 248 -4.20 -10.48 16.71
CA SER A 248 -3.56 -9.58 17.68
C SER A 248 -3.29 -8.17 17.14
N SER A 249 -3.12 -7.99 15.82
CA SER A 249 -2.93 -6.66 15.22
C SER A 249 -4.22 -5.85 15.08
N ASN A 250 -5.38 -6.50 15.15
CA ASN A 250 -6.71 -5.87 15.13
C ASN A 250 -7.31 -5.72 16.54
N ILE A 251 -6.60 -6.15 17.59
CA ILE A 251 -6.97 -5.92 18.99
C ILE A 251 -6.15 -4.74 19.48
N LEU A 252 -6.78 -3.61 19.77
CA LEU A 252 -6.13 -2.40 20.26
C LEU A 252 -6.29 -2.25 21.77
N LEU A 253 -5.34 -1.59 22.42
CA LEU A 253 -5.39 -1.36 23.87
C LEU A 253 -5.58 0.12 24.20
N ASP A 254 -6.59 0.43 25.01
CA ASP A 254 -6.81 1.81 25.49
C ASP A 254 -5.81 2.21 26.58
N ALA A 255 -5.93 3.45 27.08
CA ALA A 255 -5.03 4.00 28.10
C ALA A 255 -4.97 3.18 29.40
N ASN A 256 -5.99 2.36 29.68
CA ASN A 256 -6.06 1.47 30.84
C ASN A 256 -5.71 0.01 30.50
N TYR A 257 -5.20 -0.23 29.29
CA TYR A 257 -4.96 -1.56 28.73
C TYR A 257 -6.23 -2.42 28.67
N THR A 258 -7.39 -1.80 28.46
CA THR A 258 -8.63 -2.50 28.13
C THR A 258 -8.59 -2.85 26.64
N ALA A 259 -8.96 -4.07 26.29
CA ALA A 259 -8.91 -4.49 24.89
C ALA A 259 -10.12 -3.99 24.11
N LYS A 260 -9.88 -3.54 22.87
CA LYS A 260 -10.90 -3.12 21.91
C LYS A 260 -10.66 -3.78 20.55
N VAL A 261 -11.63 -4.55 20.08
CA VAL A 261 -11.62 -5.16 18.74
C VAL A 261 -11.84 -4.08 17.68
N SER A 262 -11.02 -4.10 16.64
CA SER A 262 -10.99 -3.10 15.57
C SER A 262 -10.89 -3.76 14.19
N ASP A 263 -11.01 -2.95 13.15
CA ASP A 263 -10.94 -3.36 11.75
C ASP A 263 -12.03 -4.36 11.29
N PHE A 264 -13.24 -3.82 11.17
CA PHE A 264 -14.40 -4.52 10.60
C PHE A 264 -14.41 -4.53 9.06
N GLY A 265 -13.30 -4.17 8.40
CA GLY A 265 -13.23 -4.07 6.94
C GLY A 265 -13.25 -5.43 6.23
N ALA A 266 -13.34 -6.54 6.95
CA ALA A 266 -13.58 -7.90 6.41
C ALA A 266 -14.95 -8.46 6.79
N SER A 267 -15.66 -7.78 7.69
CA SER A 267 -16.77 -8.33 8.44
C SER A 267 -18.02 -8.53 7.58
N ARG A 268 -18.91 -9.41 8.03
CA ARG A 268 -20.14 -9.79 7.32
C ARG A 268 -21.31 -9.90 8.28
N PHE A 269 -22.47 -9.42 7.84
CA PHE A 269 -23.73 -9.60 8.55
C PHE A 269 -24.35 -10.95 8.17
N ILE A 270 -24.91 -11.61 9.17
CA ILE A 270 -25.70 -12.83 8.99
C ILE A 270 -27.11 -12.53 9.46
N HIS A 271 -28.09 -12.72 8.56
CA HIS A 271 -29.49 -12.67 8.92
C HIS A 271 -29.86 -13.87 9.79
N ILE A 272 -30.83 -13.70 10.70
CA ILE A 272 -31.24 -14.71 11.70
C ILE A 272 -31.53 -16.09 11.07
N ASP A 273 -31.98 -16.13 9.81
CA ASP A 273 -32.34 -17.37 9.11
C ASP A 273 -31.15 -18.13 8.50
N GLN A 274 -29.92 -17.62 8.63
CA GLN A 274 -28.71 -18.19 8.02
C GLN A 274 -27.71 -18.65 9.09
N THR A 275 -27.16 -19.84 8.91
CA THR A 275 -26.10 -20.39 9.79
C THR A 275 -24.69 -20.17 9.24
N HIS A 276 -24.57 -19.84 7.96
CA HIS A 276 -23.31 -19.61 7.28
C HIS A 276 -23.49 -18.70 6.06
N VAL A 277 -22.39 -18.10 5.62
CA VAL A 277 -22.32 -17.29 4.40
C VAL A 277 -21.28 -17.89 3.46
N SER A 278 -21.69 -18.29 2.27
CA SER A 278 -20.76 -18.69 1.20
C SER A 278 -20.11 -17.42 0.63
N THR A 279 -18.80 -17.30 0.77
CA THR A 279 -18.06 -16.10 0.35
C THR A 279 -16.66 -16.46 -0.12
N ASN A 280 -16.05 -15.63 -0.98
CA ASN A 280 -14.64 -15.77 -1.35
C ASN A 280 -13.78 -15.87 -0.10
N ILE A 281 -12.77 -16.74 -0.09
CA ILE A 281 -11.92 -16.91 1.09
C ILE A 281 -11.17 -15.61 1.36
N GLN A 282 -11.34 -15.05 2.57
CA GLN A 282 -10.63 -13.85 3.03
C GLN A 282 -10.34 -13.98 4.53
N GLY A 283 -9.11 -13.64 4.93
CA GLY A 283 -8.64 -13.60 6.31
C GLY A 283 -7.11 -13.54 6.35
N THR A 284 -6.51 -13.50 7.53
CA THR A 284 -5.06 -13.43 7.70
C THR A 284 -4.44 -14.82 7.86
N PHE A 285 -3.41 -15.12 7.07
CA PHE A 285 -2.67 -16.39 7.17
C PHE A 285 -2.07 -16.56 8.58
N GLY A 286 -2.21 -17.76 9.16
CA GLY A 286 -1.91 -18.03 10.57
C GLY A 286 -3.15 -18.06 11.46
N TYR A 287 -4.14 -17.20 11.19
CA TYR A 287 -5.40 -17.11 11.93
C TYR A 287 -6.59 -17.72 11.18
N LEU A 288 -6.43 -17.98 9.88
CA LEU A 288 -7.50 -18.43 9.00
C LEU A 288 -8.00 -19.83 9.39
N ASP A 289 -9.31 -19.93 9.63
CA ASP A 289 -9.98 -21.18 9.92
C ASP A 289 -9.81 -22.19 8.77
N PRO A 290 -9.25 -23.39 9.04
CA PRO A 290 -9.07 -24.41 8.03
C PRO A 290 -10.39 -24.90 7.44
N GLU A 291 -11.48 -25.02 8.20
CA GLU A 291 -12.76 -25.47 7.67
C GLU A 291 -13.32 -24.44 6.68
N TYR A 292 -13.34 -23.16 7.06
CA TYR A 292 -13.71 -22.08 6.17
C TYR A 292 -12.83 -22.01 4.92
N TYR A 293 -11.51 -22.21 5.07
CA TYR A 293 -10.59 -22.24 3.93
C TYR A 293 -10.93 -23.34 2.91
N HIS A 294 -11.32 -24.53 3.38
CA HIS A 294 -11.64 -25.64 2.48
C HIS A 294 -13.06 -25.57 1.91
N THR A 295 -14.02 -25.08 2.70
CA THR A 295 -15.45 -25.13 2.35
C THR A 295 -15.95 -23.84 1.71
N GLY A 296 -15.31 -22.70 2.00
CA GLY A 296 -15.81 -21.36 1.66
C GLY A 296 -17.03 -20.92 2.49
N HIS A 297 -17.46 -21.72 3.47
CA HIS A 297 -18.59 -21.42 4.35
C HIS A 297 -18.09 -20.68 5.59
N LEU A 298 -18.41 -19.39 5.67
CA LEU A 298 -18.06 -18.55 6.81
C LEU A 298 -19.17 -18.61 7.86
N ASN A 299 -18.83 -18.90 9.11
CA ASN A 299 -19.73 -18.88 10.26
C ASN A 299 -19.02 -18.30 11.50
N GLU A 300 -19.72 -18.21 12.62
CA GLU A 300 -19.18 -17.69 13.88
C GLU A 300 -18.01 -18.53 14.42
N LYS A 301 -17.96 -19.81 14.08
CA LYS A 301 -16.88 -20.73 14.48
C LYS A 301 -15.55 -20.39 13.82
N SER A 302 -15.56 -19.68 12.69
CA SER A 302 -14.33 -19.20 12.07
C SER A 302 -13.64 -18.13 12.92
N ASP A 303 -14.40 -17.21 13.53
CA ASP A 303 -13.86 -16.22 14.48
C ASP A 303 -13.37 -16.91 15.77
N VAL A 304 -14.05 -17.97 16.23
CA VAL A 304 -13.62 -18.78 17.39
C VAL A 304 -12.23 -19.38 17.14
N TYR A 305 -11.98 -19.93 15.94
CA TYR A 305 -10.67 -20.48 15.59
C TYR A 305 -9.58 -19.40 15.63
N SER A 306 -9.84 -18.26 14.99
CA SER A 306 -8.91 -17.13 14.97
C SER A 306 -8.62 -16.58 16.38
N PHE A 307 -9.63 -16.54 17.26
CA PHE A 307 -9.44 -16.20 18.67
C PHE A 307 -8.58 -17.24 19.42
N GLY A 308 -8.75 -18.52 19.13
CA GLY A 308 -7.87 -19.58 19.66
C GLY A 308 -6.39 -19.33 19.34
N VAL A 309 -6.07 -18.83 18.14
CA VAL A 309 -4.70 -18.43 17.79
C VAL A 309 -4.23 -17.23 18.61
N VAL A 310 -5.09 -16.25 18.90
CA VAL A 310 -4.76 -15.12 19.79
C VAL A 310 -4.43 -15.60 21.21
N LEU A 311 -5.18 -16.57 21.74
CA LEU A 311 -4.85 -17.18 23.04
C LEU A 311 -3.46 -17.83 23.03
N LEU A 312 -3.09 -18.50 21.94
CA LEU A 312 -1.74 -19.06 21.79
C LEU A 312 -0.67 -17.98 21.73
N GLU A 313 -0.90 -16.85 21.07
CA GLU A 313 0.06 -15.74 21.07
C GLU A 313 0.28 -15.18 22.49
N LEU A 314 -0.78 -15.12 23.30
CA LEU A 314 -0.69 -14.70 24.71
C LEU A 314 0.07 -15.71 25.58
N LEU A 315 -0.18 -17.01 25.40
CA LEU A 315 0.46 -18.09 26.17
C LEU A 315 1.92 -18.30 25.79
N LEU A 316 2.22 -18.30 24.49
CA LEU A 316 3.50 -18.75 23.95
C LEU A 316 4.44 -17.60 23.59
N ARG A 317 3.95 -16.35 23.55
CA ARG A 317 4.72 -15.16 23.12
C ARG A 317 5.42 -15.35 21.78
N LYS A 318 4.75 -16.06 20.86
CA LYS A 318 5.20 -16.32 19.49
C LYS A 318 4.18 -15.76 18.51
N GLN A 319 4.66 -15.25 17.38
CA GLN A 319 3.79 -14.79 16.29
C GLN A 319 3.01 -15.98 15.71
N ALA A 320 1.80 -15.72 15.18
CA ALA A 320 0.97 -16.75 14.55
C ALA A 320 1.69 -17.52 13.42
N ILE A 321 2.61 -16.86 12.72
CA ILE A 321 3.61 -17.48 11.85
C ILE A 321 4.98 -17.07 12.38
N PHE A 322 5.76 -18.03 12.88
CA PHE A 322 7.07 -17.78 13.45
C PHE A 322 8.14 -18.62 12.76
N GLU A 323 9.38 -18.18 12.84
CA GLU A 323 10.53 -18.90 12.30
C GLU A 323 11.17 -19.73 13.42
N CYS A 324 11.37 -21.03 13.16
CA CYS A 324 12.12 -21.90 14.06
C CYS A 324 13.62 -21.70 13.91
N GLU A 325 14.40 -22.22 14.86
CA GLU A 325 15.88 -22.22 14.82
C GLU A 325 16.46 -22.83 13.53
N SER A 326 15.71 -23.73 12.88
CA SER A 326 16.07 -24.31 11.58
C SER A 326 15.85 -23.37 10.37
N GLY A 327 15.42 -22.13 10.59
CA GLY A 327 14.99 -21.19 9.53
C GLY A 327 13.65 -21.53 8.85
N SER A 328 12.92 -22.53 9.36
CA SER A 328 11.63 -22.93 8.77
C SER A 328 10.48 -22.16 9.40
N LYS A 329 9.61 -21.58 8.56
CA LYS A 329 8.38 -20.94 9.04
C LYS A 329 7.37 -21.99 9.46
N LYS A 330 6.86 -21.87 10.69
CA LYS A 330 5.80 -22.71 11.24
C LYS A 330 4.56 -21.91 11.55
N ASN A 331 3.42 -22.59 11.49
CA ASN A 331 2.14 -22.07 11.95
C ASN A 331 1.97 -22.40 13.44
N LEU A 332 1.62 -21.40 14.24
CA LEU A 332 1.50 -21.51 15.69
C LEU A 332 0.45 -22.51 16.15
N SER A 333 -0.73 -22.55 15.51
CA SER A 333 -1.79 -23.48 15.88
C SER A 333 -1.40 -24.93 15.60
N ILE A 334 -0.77 -25.19 14.44
CA ILE A 334 -0.27 -26.51 14.07
C ILE A 334 0.83 -26.96 15.02
N TYR A 335 1.75 -26.05 15.36
CA TYR A 335 2.82 -26.31 16.32
C TYR A 335 2.25 -26.68 17.70
N PHE A 336 1.38 -25.85 18.26
CA PHE A 336 0.79 -26.08 19.58
C PHE A 336 0.01 -27.40 19.64
N LEU A 337 -0.85 -27.67 18.65
CA LEU A 337 -1.64 -28.91 18.61
C LEU A 337 -0.76 -30.16 18.50
N ALA A 338 0.45 -30.06 17.92
CA ALA A 338 1.39 -31.17 17.88
C ALA A 338 2.07 -31.36 19.26
N GLU A 339 2.57 -30.30 19.87
CA GLU A 339 3.33 -30.37 21.13
C GLU A 339 2.45 -30.76 22.33
N ILE A 340 1.24 -30.22 22.43
CA ILE A 340 0.34 -30.43 23.60
C ILE A 340 -0.13 -31.88 23.74
N THR A 341 0.02 -32.71 22.69
CA THR A 341 -0.33 -34.14 22.73
C THR A 341 0.73 -35.01 23.40
N GLY A 342 1.97 -34.53 23.51
CA GLY A 342 3.11 -35.31 24.01
C GLY A 342 3.90 -34.64 25.13
N ARG A 343 3.57 -33.40 25.51
CA ARG A 343 4.32 -32.60 26.48
C ARG A 343 3.38 -31.87 27.43
N SER A 344 3.87 -31.59 28.64
CA SER A 344 3.13 -30.75 29.59
C SER A 344 3.05 -29.29 29.08
N ILE A 345 1.97 -28.58 29.40
CA ILE A 345 1.80 -27.18 29.03
C ILE A 345 2.94 -26.30 29.58
N THR A 346 3.46 -26.63 30.76
CA THR A 346 4.55 -25.90 31.42
C THR A 346 5.87 -25.94 30.65
N GLU A 347 6.05 -26.91 29.75
CA GLU A 347 7.23 -26.99 28.88
C GLU A 347 7.10 -26.21 27.57
N ILE A 348 5.88 -25.78 27.22
CA ILE A 348 5.55 -25.15 25.93
C ILE A 348 5.37 -23.63 26.13
N VAL A 349 4.76 -23.24 27.25
CA VAL A 349 4.45 -21.85 27.62
C VAL A 349 5.71 -20.98 27.72
N ALA A 350 5.57 -19.69 27.43
CA ALA A 350 6.66 -18.73 27.52
C ALA A 350 7.18 -18.61 28.98
N PRO A 351 8.51 -18.52 29.21
CA PRO A 351 9.08 -18.45 30.56
C PRO A 351 8.45 -17.35 31.43
N GLU A 352 8.18 -16.18 30.86
CA GLU A 352 7.59 -15.03 31.56
C GLU A 352 6.15 -15.32 32.03
N VAL A 353 5.42 -16.12 31.26
CA VAL A 353 4.06 -16.53 31.62
C VAL A 353 4.10 -17.65 32.66
N LEU A 354 5.05 -18.57 32.56
CA LEU A 354 5.26 -19.67 33.51
C LEU A 354 5.61 -19.17 34.92
N GLU A 355 6.34 -18.05 35.02
CA GLU A 355 6.71 -17.43 36.30
C GLU A 355 5.52 -16.79 37.02
N GLU A 356 4.50 -16.33 36.29
CA GLU A 356 3.37 -15.56 36.84
C GLU A 356 2.07 -16.36 36.98
N ALA A 357 1.86 -17.36 36.12
CA ALA A 357 0.63 -18.13 36.04
C ALA A 357 0.69 -19.40 36.89
N THR A 358 -0.44 -19.77 37.48
CA THR A 358 -0.58 -21.09 38.10
C THR A 358 -0.73 -22.18 37.04
N GLU A 359 -0.28 -23.40 37.35
CA GLU A 359 -0.41 -24.54 36.43
C GLU A 359 -1.88 -24.83 36.06
N ASP A 360 -2.81 -24.64 37.00
CA ASP A 360 -4.25 -24.77 36.75
C ASP A 360 -4.77 -23.73 35.74
N GLU A 361 -4.34 -22.46 35.87
CA GLU A 361 -4.68 -21.41 34.89
C GLU A 361 -4.11 -21.73 33.51
N LEU A 362 -2.86 -22.19 33.44
CA LEU A 362 -2.20 -22.57 32.18
C LEU A 362 -2.95 -23.71 31.50
N ASN A 363 -3.27 -24.78 32.23
CA ASN A 363 -4.01 -25.93 31.71
C ASN A 363 -5.42 -25.53 31.26
N ALA A 364 -6.10 -24.67 32.02
CA ALA A 364 -7.44 -24.22 31.66
C ALA A 364 -7.43 -23.37 30.38
N VAL A 365 -6.54 -22.38 30.26
CA VAL A 365 -6.44 -21.55 29.03
C VAL A 365 -5.97 -22.37 27.83
N ALA A 366 -5.03 -23.29 28.02
CA ALA A 366 -4.57 -24.19 26.95
C ALA A 366 -5.70 -25.11 26.45
N SER A 367 -6.53 -25.62 27.35
CA SER A 367 -7.70 -26.43 27.00
C SER A 367 -8.74 -25.64 26.20
N ILE A 368 -9.00 -24.38 26.59
CA ILE A 368 -9.87 -23.46 25.84
C ILE A 368 -9.30 -23.24 24.43
N ALA A 369 -8.00 -22.92 24.32
CA ALA A 369 -7.35 -22.69 23.04
C ALA A 369 -7.42 -23.94 22.14
N GLN A 370 -7.16 -25.12 22.68
CA GLN A 370 -7.25 -26.39 21.96
C GLN A 370 -8.68 -26.64 21.44
N ALA A 371 -9.70 -26.39 22.26
CA ALA A 371 -11.10 -26.53 21.86
C ALA A 371 -11.49 -25.54 20.75
N CYS A 372 -11.04 -24.29 20.84
CA CYS A 372 -11.22 -23.28 19.79
C CYS A 372 -10.56 -23.68 18.45
N LEU A 373 -9.42 -24.38 18.50
CA LEU A 373 -8.64 -24.77 17.32
C LEU A 373 -9.09 -26.10 16.68
N GLY A 374 -10.23 -26.65 17.09
CA GLY A 374 -10.78 -27.88 16.52
C GLY A 374 -10.93 -27.82 14.99
N LEU A 375 -10.61 -28.91 14.29
CA LEU A 375 -10.67 -28.94 12.81
C LEU A 375 -12.08 -28.78 12.26
N ARG A 376 -13.09 -29.22 13.01
CA ARG A 376 -14.51 -29.04 12.67
C ARG A 376 -15.13 -28.00 13.60
N GLY A 377 -15.76 -26.98 13.03
CA GLY A 377 -16.40 -25.88 13.72
C GLY A 377 -17.53 -26.33 14.64
N GLU A 378 -18.22 -27.42 14.31
CA GLU A 378 -19.30 -28.01 15.13
C GLU A 378 -18.84 -28.40 16.55
N HIS A 379 -17.56 -28.77 16.72
CA HIS A 379 -16.99 -29.17 18.00
C HIS A 379 -16.34 -28.00 18.76
N ARG A 380 -16.17 -26.84 18.11
CA ARG A 380 -15.62 -25.65 18.78
C ARG A 380 -16.67 -25.08 19.73
N PRO A 381 -16.27 -24.49 20.87
CA PRO A 381 -17.21 -23.78 21.72
C PRO A 381 -17.78 -22.54 21.01
N THR A 382 -18.84 -21.97 21.56
CA THR A 382 -19.33 -20.63 21.24
C THR A 382 -18.48 -19.57 21.96
N MET A 383 -18.45 -18.35 21.44
CA MET A 383 -17.73 -17.26 22.14
C MET A 383 -18.31 -16.96 23.53
N LYS A 384 -19.60 -17.24 23.75
CA LYS A 384 -20.22 -17.16 25.09
C LYS A 384 -19.58 -18.15 26.08
N GLU A 385 -19.43 -19.40 25.67
CA GLU A 385 -18.83 -20.45 26.51
C GLU A 385 -17.35 -20.15 26.80
N VAL A 386 -16.63 -19.67 25.78
CA VAL A 386 -15.23 -19.23 25.92
C VAL A 386 -15.11 -18.08 26.92
N GLU A 387 -15.98 -17.07 26.79
CA GLU A 387 -15.99 -15.89 27.66
C GLU A 387 -16.29 -16.27 29.12
N MET A 388 -17.32 -17.08 29.36
CA MET A 388 -17.65 -17.58 30.71
C MET A 388 -16.50 -18.39 31.32
N SER A 389 -15.83 -19.21 30.51
CA SER A 389 -14.69 -20.02 30.97
C SER A 389 -13.51 -19.13 31.39
N LEU A 390 -13.17 -18.12 30.57
CA LEU A 390 -12.11 -17.15 30.89
C LEU A 390 -12.46 -16.29 32.12
N GLN A 391 -13.72 -15.87 32.25
CA GLN A 391 -14.19 -15.16 33.45
C GLN A 391 -14.02 -16.02 34.72
N SER A 392 -14.38 -17.30 34.65
CA SER A 392 -14.25 -18.23 35.77
C SER A 392 -12.80 -18.37 36.23
N ILE A 393 -11.87 -18.58 35.29
CA ILE A 393 -10.42 -18.65 35.57
C ILE A 393 -9.97 -17.38 36.29
N ARG A 394 -10.32 -16.20 35.76
CA ARG A 394 -9.94 -14.91 36.34
C ARG A 394 -10.56 -14.66 37.71
N SER A 395 -11.78 -15.13 37.95
CA SER A 395 -12.45 -14.99 39.25
C SER A 395 -11.80 -15.84 40.34
N ASN A 396 -11.26 -17.01 39.97
CA ASN A 396 -10.53 -17.91 40.88
C ASN A 396 -9.07 -17.46 41.11
N GLY A 397 -8.46 -16.79 40.13
CA GLY A 397 -7.07 -16.29 40.16
C GLY A 397 -6.81 -14.98 40.91
N LEU A 398 -7.82 -14.39 41.57
CA LEU A 398 -7.77 -13.08 42.27
C LEU A 398 -6.78 -12.97 43.46
N ARG A 399 -5.82 -13.90 43.60
CA ARG A 399 -4.77 -13.90 44.63
C ARG A 399 -3.39 -13.44 44.15
N SER A 400 -3.14 -13.32 42.85
CA SER A 400 -1.85 -12.83 42.33
C SER A 400 -2.00 -11.46 41.69
N GLY A 401 -1.69 -10.41 42.45
CA GLY A 401 -1.74 -9.02 41.96
C GLY A 401 -0.47 -8.67 41.19
N CYS A 402 -0.60 -8.16 39.96
CA CYS A 402 0.53 -7.54 39.27
C CYS A 402 0.93 -6.26 40.02
N ILE A 403 2.21 -6.12 40.38
CA ILE A 403 2.75 -4.83 40.83
C ILE A 403 2.77 -3.93 39.59
N ALA A 404 1.87 -2.96 39.52
CA ALA A 404 1.95 -1.91 38.52
C ALA A 404 3.26 -1.11 38.73
N PRO A 405 3.96 -0.68 37.67
CA PRO A 405 5.06 0.26 37.83
C PRO A 405 4.53 1.54 38.50
N ASP A 406 5.22 1.94 39.56
CA ASP A 406 4.86 3.05 40.44
C ASP A 406 4.66 4.33 39.63
N ARG A 407 3.46 4.93 39.72
CA ARG A 407 3.16 6.24 39.14
C ARG A 407 3.58 7.31 40.13
N ASN A 408 4.89 7.53 40.26
CA ASN A 408 5.46 8.69 40.92
C ASN A 408 6.45 9.36 39.96
N ASP A 409 5.96 10.32 39.17
CA ASP A 409 6.53 11.67 39.14
C ASP A 409 5.73 12.58 38.20
N GLU A 410 5.57 13.81 38.63
CA GLU A 410 4.82 14.88 37.99
C GLU A 410 5.25 15.12 36.53
N MET A 411 4.25 15.19 35.65
CA MET A 411 4.42 15.57 34.25
C MET A 411 4.81 17.05 34.15
N GLN A 412 6.11 17.35 34.05
CA GLN A 412 6.58 18.56 33.37
C GLN A 412 6.97 18.24 31.91
N PRO A 413 6.69 19.14 30.95
CA PRO A 413 6.94 18.87 29.54
C PRO A 413 8.45 18.87 29.25
N PRO A 414 9.03 17.86 28.56
CA PRO A 414 10.44 17.87 28.28
C PRO A 414 10.80 18.88 27.18
N LEU A 415 11.64 19.83 27.59
CA LEU A 415 12.45 20.68 26.74
C LEU A 415 13.36 19.84 25.84
N THR A 416 13.44 20.25 24.59
CA THR A 416 14.36 19.81 23.54
C THR A 416 15.80 19.64 24.03
N LYS A 417 16.33 18.40 23.97
CA LYS A 417 17.77 18.15 23.95
C LYS A 417 18.17 17.41 22.67
N ARG A 418 19.09 18.06 21.94
CA ARG A 418 19.80 17.59 20.75
C ARG A 418 20.47 16.24 21.00
N CYS A 419 20.30 15.30 20.08
CA CYS A 419 21.18 14.14 19.95
C CYS A 419 22.40 14.51 19.10
N VAL A 420 23.57 14.23 19.65
CA VAL A 420 24.89 14.31 19.03
C VAL A 420 25.11 13.06 18.17
N HIS A 421 25.49 13.25 16.90
CA HIS A 421 25.92 12.16 16.02
C HIS A 421 27.39 11.80 16.31
N HIS A 422 27.66 10.50 16.55
CA HIS A 422 29.00 9.93 16.44
C HIS A 422 29.29 9.57 14.97
N HIS A 423 30.38 10.13 14.46
CA HIS A 423 30.96 9.84 13.15
C HIS A 423 31.76 8.53 13.15
N HIS A 424 31.62 7.74 12.09
CA HIS A 424 32.65 6.82 11.65
C HIS A 424 33.64 7.54 10.72
N GLN A 425 34.93 7.36 11.01
CA GLN A 425 36.10 7.94 10.35
C GLN A 425 36.28 7.47 8.90
N ALA A 426 36.71 8.39 8.04
CA ALA A 426 37.60 8.10 6.93
C ALA A 426 38.83 9.04 7.03
N LEU A 427 40.03 8.46 6.96
CA LEU A 427 41.32 9.13 6.79
C LEU A 427 41.27 10.02 5.53
N GLY A 428 41.89 11.20 5.40
CA GLY A 428 42.98 11.84 6.13
C GLY A 428 44.04 12.30 5.12
N ALA A 429 44.09 13.61 4.81
CA ALA A 429 45.22 14.42 4.30
C ALA A 429 44.70 15.53 3.36
N ASP A 430 45.28 16.73 3.27
CA ASP A 430 45.97 17.64 4.18
C ASP A 430 45.88 19.00 3.46
N ILE A 431 45.59 20.10 4.17
CA ILE A 431 45.51 21.44 3.55
C ILE A 431 46.70 22.24 4.04
N LYS A 432 47.59 22.59 3.10
CA LYS A 432 48.12 23.94 2.87
C LYS A 432 49.23 23.88 1.83
N ASP A 433 49.13 24.69 0.80
CA ASP A 433 50.25 25.58 0.44
C ASP A 433 49.82 26.75 -0.46
N LEU A 434 50.17 27.93 0.05
CA LEU A 434 50.66 29.14 -0.61
C LEU A 434 49.90 29.77 -1.80
N ALA A 435 49.37 30.95 -1.47
CA ALA A 435 49.31 32.10 -2.36
C ALA A 435 50.67 32.44 -2.99
N ASN A 436 50.65 32.79 -4.28
CA ASN A 436 51.54 33.65 -5.08
C ASN A 436 51.27 33.26 -6.56
N LEU A 437 51.16 34.12 -7.56
CA LEU A 437 51.65 35.47 -7.78
C LEU A 437 50.81 36.08 -8.91
N ALA A 438 50.58 37.39 -8.83
CA ALA A 438 49.98 38.19 -9.90
C ALA A 438 50.83 38.18 -11.19
N SER A 439 50.17 38.26 -12.36
CA SER A 439 50.28 39.43 -13.28
C SER A 439 49.91 39.09 -14.74
N ALA A 440 49.15 40.02 -15.35
CA ALA A 440 48.97 40.29 -16.78
C ALA A 440 48.27 39.18 -17.61
N THR A 441 47.14 39.43 -18.29
CA THR A 441 46.93 40.50 -19.28
C THR A 441 45.45 40.85 -19.47
N THR A 442 45.23 42.14 -19.67
CA THR A 442 44.03 42.82 -20.15
C THR A 442 43.56 42.33 -21.54
N LEU A 443 42.25 42.14 -21.76
CA LEU A 443 41.47 42.93 -22.74
C LEU A 443 39.94 42.62 -22.70
N ALA A 444 39.17 43.71 -22.74
CA ALA A 444 37.82 43.86 -23.32
C ALA A 444 36.55 43.29 -22.62
N ARG A 445 35.89 44.24 -21.92
CA ARG A 445 34.45 44.52 -21.81
C ARG A 445 33.45 43.81 -22.76
N ALA A 446 32.27 43.60 -22.16
CA ALA A 446 30.90 43.62 -22.70
C ALA A 446 30.30 42.29 -23.20
N THR A 447 29.33 41.75 -22.43
CA THR A 447 28.00 41.26 -22.87
C THR A 447 27.29 40.50 -21.75
N SER A 448 26.79 41.22 -20.73
CA SER A 448 25.82 40.66 -19.76
C SER A 448 24.39 40.89 -20.26
N LEU A 449 23.99 40.28 -21.38
CA LEU A 449 22.58 40.29 -21.79
C LEU A 449 22.23 39.16 -22.79
N THR A 450 22.75 37.94 -22.60
CA THR A 450 22.34 36.78 -23.42
C THR A 450 22.16 35.49 -22.63
N ARG A 451 22.38 35.48 -21.31
CA ARG A 451 22.22 34.25 -20.49
C ARG A 451 20.79 33.99 -19.99
N SER A 452 19.93 34.99 -19.91
CA SER A 452 18.52 34.82 -19.51
C SER A 452 17.60 34.38 -20.64
N ALA A 453 17.95 34.67 -21.90
CA ALA A 453 17.17 34.24 -23.08
C ALA A 453 17.47 32.77 -23.47
N LEU A 454 18.71 32.30 -23.29
CA LEU A 454 19.05 30.89 -23.52
C LEU A 454 18.43 29.94 -22.48
N ALA A 455 18.32 30.37 -21.20
CA ALA A 455 17.68 29.55 -20.17
C ALA A 455 16.17 29.37 -20.40
N ALA A 456 15.48 30.41 -20.90
CA ALA A 456 14.07 30.34 -21.24
C ALA A 456 13.81 29.54 -22.54
N ALA A 457 14.68 29.66 -23.55
CA ALA A 457 14.60 28.88 -24.79
C ALA A 457 14.91 27.39 -24.57
N LEU A 458 15.86 27.06 -23.68
CA LEU A 458 16.13 25.68 -23.27
C LEU A 458 14.98 25.08 -22.45
N CYS A 459 14.26 25.88 -21.65
CA CYS A 459 13.04 25.43 -20.97
C CYS A 459 11.85 25.20 -21.93
N PHE A 460 11.73 25.98 -23.01
CA PHE A 460 10.67 25.78 -24.02
C PHE A 460 10.95 24.60 -24.95
N LEU A 461 12.22 24.31 -25.26
CA LEU A 461 12.61 23.10 -25.99
C LEU A 461 12.55 21.85 -25.10
N ALA A 462 12.78 21.97 -23.78
CA ALA A 462 12.56 20.88 -22.82
C ALA A 462 11.06 20.55 -22.65
N PHE A 463 10.14 21.50 -22.86
CA PHE A 463 8.69 21.25 -22.79
C PHE A 463 8.10 20.62 -24.06
N TYR A 464 8.75 20.76 -25.22
CA TYR A 464 8.34 20.06 -26.45
C TYR A 464 9.04 18.71 -26.66
N SER A 465 10.08 18.38 -25.86
CA SER A 465 10.79 17.10 -25.94
C SER A 465 10.26 16.02 -24.99
N THR A 466 9.28 16.30 -24.12
CA THR A 466 8.71 15.29 -23.19
C THR A 466 7.52 14.51 -23.78
N ALA A 467 7.29 14.58 -25.10
CA ALA A 467 6.30 13.75 -25.81
C ALA A 467 6.93 12.59 -26.61
N ALA A 468 8.25 12.38 -26.52
CA ALA A 468 8.93 11.28 -27.20
C ALA A 468 10.12 10.76 -26.38
N THR A 469 9.86 10.34 -25.16
CA THR A 469 10.62 9.23 -24.58
C THR A 469 9.70 8.03 -24.65
N LEU A 470 9.70 7.34 -25.80
CA LEU A 470 9.65 5.88 -25.72
C LEU A 470 10.80 5.54 -24.78
N ALA A 471 10.45 5.16 -23.56
CA ALA A 471 11.37 4.44 -22.73
C ALA A 471 11.78 3.22 -23.56
N THR A 472 12.98 3.24 -24.12
CA THR A 472 13.77 2.03 -24.25
C THR A 472 14.03 1.58 -22.82
N VAL A 473 12.99 1.00 -22.21
CA VAL A 473 13.17 0.13 -21.07
C VAL A 473 13.92 -1.04 -21.65
N SER A 474 15.17 -1.21 -21.23
CA SER A 474 15.84 -2.48 -21.34
C SER A 474 15.01 -3.46 -20.50
N THR A 475 14.05 -4.11 -21.15
CA THR A 475 13.29 -5.22 -20.58
C THR A 475 13.67 -6.46 -21.32
N ASP A 476 13.98 -7.50 -20.54
CA ASP A 476 14.20 -8.88 -20.92
C ASP A 476 12.91 -9.55 -21.47
N LEU A 477 12.25 -8.89 -22.44
CA LEU A 477 11.13 -9.42 -23.20
C LEU A 477 11.60 -10.24 -24.42
N SER A 478 12.91 -10.27 -24.69
CA SER A 478 13.52 -11.02 -25.80
C SER A 478 13.31 -12.53 -25.75
N SER A 479 12.84 -13.07 -24.62
CA SER A 479 12.61 -14.51 -24.41
C SER A 479 11.14 -14.95 -24.50
N LEU A 480 10.18 -14.03 -24.56
CA LEU A 480 8.75 -14.37 -24.56
C LEU A 480 8.17 -14.42 -25.98
N LYS A 481 7.70 -15.60 -26.39
CA LYS A 481 6.97 -15.76 -27.65
C LYS A 481 5.52 -15.33 -27.49
N ILE A 482 5.14 -14.22 -28.12
CA ILE A 482 3.75 -13.77 -28.21
C ILE A 482 2.98 -14.68 -29.17
N LEU A 483 1.79 -15.10 -28.76
CA LEU A 483 0.91 -16.00 -29.51
C LEU A 483 -0.28 -15.27 -30.11
N ASP A 484 -0.84 -14.28 -29.41
CA ASP A 484 -1.97 -13.46 -29.88
C ASP A 484 -2.04 -12.12 -29.13
N ILE A 485 -2.60 -11.08 -29.75
CA ILE A 485 -2.84 -9.78 -29.12
C ILE A 485 -4.29 -9.34 -29.43
N SER A 486 -5.10 -9.23 -28.37
CA SER A 486 -6.47 -8.73 -28.45
C SER A 486 -6.51 -7.27 -28.05
N LEU A 487 -6.61 -6.38 -29.04
CA LEU A 487 -6.75 -4.93 -28.84
C LEU A 487 -8.08 -4.57 -28.15
N GLN A 488 -9.16 -5.29 -28.47
CA GLN A 488 -10.49 -5.03 -27.91
C GLN A 488 -10.56 -5.35 -26.41
N LEU A 489 -9.79 -6.35 -25.95
CA LEU A 489 -9.74 -6.77 -24.55
C LEU A 489 -8.56 -6.16 -23.78
N GLY A 490 -7.64 -5.46 -24.45
CA GLY A 490 -6.39 -4.96 -23.87
C GLY A 490 -5.52 -6.08 -23.31
N GLN A 491 -5.46 -7.23 -24.00
CA GLN A 491 -4.81 -8.44 -23.54
C GLN A 491 -3.84 -9.02 -24.58
N ALA A 492 -2.71 -9.54 -24.12
CA ALA A 492 -1.74 -10.26 -24.94
C ALA A 492 -1.58 -11.68 -24.42
N ARG A 493 -1.57 -12.67 -25.31
CA ARG A 493 -1.38 -14.08 -24.98
C ARG A 493 0.07 -14.46 -25.31
N VAL A 494 0.80 -14.94 -24.31
CA VAL A 494 2.24 -15.26 -24.40
C VAL A 494 2.49 -16.71 -24.02
N MET A 495 3.52 -17.30 -24.63
CA MET A 495 3.96 -18.65 -24.29
C MET A 495 4.82 -18.61 -23.03
N ASN A 496 4.61 -19.56 -22.13
CA ASN A 496 5.36 -19.70 -20.89
C ASN A 496 5.96 -21.08 -20.74
N SER A 497 7.06 -21.16 -19.99
CA SER A 497 7.64 -22.44 -19.59
C SER A 497 6.96 -22.95 -18.32
N ILE A 498 7.03 -24.27 -18.12
CA ILE A 498 6.41 -24.95 -16.99
C ILE A 498 7.50 -25.22 -15.95
N SER A 499 7.27 -24.84 -14.70
CA SER A 499 8.15 -25.24 -13.59
C SER A 499 7.92 -26.71 -13.25
N SER A 500 8.98 -27.48 -13.05
CA SER A 500 8.89 -28.91 -12.72
C SER A 500 9.83 -29.29 -11.56
N SER A 501 9.49 -30.35 -10.84
CA SER A 501 10.36 -30.89 -9.79
C SER A 501 10.28 -32.41 -9.81
N CYS A 502 11.23 -33.03 -10.49
CA CYS A 502 11.27 -34.46 -10.77
C CYS A 502 12.27 -35.15 -9.84
N TYR A 503 11.85 -36.24 -9.19
CA TYR A 503 12.77 -37.08 -8.42
C TYR A 503 13.59 -37.96 -9.36
N ASN A 504 14.92 -37.90 -9.23
CA ASN A 504 15.82 -38.75 -9.99
C ASN A 504 16.24 -39.94 -9.11
N HIS A 505 15.75 -41.14 -9.47
CA HIS A 505 16.04 -42.38 -8.73
C HIS A 505 17.52 -42.78 -8.75
N THR A 506 18.27 -42.35 -9.76
CA THR A 506 19.69 -42.68 -9.93
C THR A 506 20.57 -41.82 -9.02
N SER A 507 20.27 -40.53 -8.90
CA SER A 507 21.03 -39.60 -8.06
C SER A 507 20.46 -39.42 -6.66
N GLN A 508 19.28 -39.97 -6.38
CA GLN A 508 18.50 -39.75 -5.13
C GLN A 508 18.24 -38.26 -4.82
N THR A 509 18.29 -37.39 -5.82
CA THR A 509 18.09 -35.95 -5.68
C THR A 509 16.85 -35.47 -6.44
N MET A 510 16.34 -34.31 -6.05
CA MET A 510 15.27 -33.62 -6.77
C MET A 510 15.88 -32.73 -7.84
N ASN A 511 15.53 -33.00 -9.11
CA ASN A 511 15.83 -32.12 -10.22
C ASN A 511 14.67 -31.14 -10.38
N ALA A 512 14.88 -29.90 -9.96
CA ALA A 512 13.92 -28.82 -10.13
C ALA A 512 14.31 -27.96 -11.34
N ASP A 513 13.33 -27.64 -12.18
CA ASP A 513 13.44 -26.62 -13.22
C ASP A 513 12.41 -25.54 -12.88
N THR A 514 12.87 -24.34 -12.57
CA THR A 514 12.02 -23.22 -12.14
C THR A 514 12.01 -22.15 -13.20
N TRP A 515 10.82 -21.82 -13.68
CA TRP A 515 10.61 -20.68 -14.55
C TRP A 515 10.21 -19.46 -13.73
N SER A 516 10.61 -18.27 -14.17
CA SER A 516 10.22 -17.00 -13.57
C SER A 516 9.98 -15.96 -14.66
N LEU A 517 9.10 -15.01 -14.38
CA LEU A 517 8.82 -13.88 -15.26
C LEU A 517 8.60 -12.62 -14.43
N ASN A 518 9.37 -11.58 -14.74
CA ASN A 518 9.27 -10.26 -14.12
C ASN A 518 8.64 -9.26 -15.09
N LEU A 519 7.48 -8.72 -14.72
CA LEU A 519 6.74 -7.70 -15.47
C LEU A 519 6.70 -6.34 -14.75
N THR A 520 7.36 -6.21 -13.59
CA THR A 520 7.31 -5.02 -12.70
C THR A 520 7.67 -3.72 -13.41
N ASP A 521 8.64 -3.77 -14.34
CA ASP A 521 9.07 -2.61 -15.12
C ASP A 521 8.36 -2.49 -16.49
N THR A 522 7.29 -3.25 -16.70
CA THR A 522 6.51 -3.28 -17.94
C THR A 522 5.09 -2.76 -17.72
N PRO A 523 4.40 -2.27 -18.76
CA PRO A 523 2.99 -1.89 -18.65
C PRO A 523 2.02 -3.08 -18.58
N TYR A 524 2.53 -4.31 -18.46
CA TYR A 524 1.75 -5.54 -18.49
C TYR A 524 1.68 -6.18 -17.11
N ARG A 525 0.52 -6.77 -16.77
CA ARG A 525 0.33 -7.59 -15.57
C ARG A 525 -0.35 -8.91 -15.90
N PHE A 526 -0.32 -9.89 -14.99
CA PHE A 526 -1.05 -11.13 -15.19
C PHE A 526 -2.56 -10.89 -15.12
N SER A 527 -3.31 -11.49 -16.05
CA SER A 527 -4.77 -11.45 -16.03
C SER A 527 -5.32 -12.37 -14.93
N ASP A 528 -5.84 -11.77 -13.86
CA ASP A 528 -6.46 -12.44 -12.71
C ASP A 528 -7.74 -13.21 -13.07
N SER A 529 -8.44 -12.78 -14.13
CA SER A 529 -9.68 -13.41 -14.59
C SER A 529 -9.46 -14.51 -15.64
N ALA A 530 -8.36 -14.46 -16.39
CA ALA A 530 -8.09 -15.39 -17.50
C ALA A 530 -7.08 -16.48 -17.15
N ASN A 531 -6.19 -16.23 -16.19
CA ASN A 531 -5.19 -17.20 -15.76
C ASN A 531 -5.64 -17.90 -14.46
N LYS A 532 -5.28 -19.19 -14.34
CA LYS A 532 -5.46 -19.96 -13.11
C LYS A 532 -4.13 -20.59 -12.73
N PHE A 533 -3.80 -20.57 -11.44
CA PHE A 533 -2.64 -21.28 -10.93
C PHE A 533 -3.01 -22.75 -10.69
N ARG A 534 -2.27 -23.67 -11.33
CA ARG A 534 -2.53 -25.10 -11.23
C ARG A 534 -1.25 -25.83 -10.85
N VAL A 535 -1.39 -26.84 -10.01
CA VAL A 535 -0.34 -27.74 -9.56
C VAL A 535 -0.84 -29.15 -9.77
N ILE A 536 -0.04 -30.01 -10.39
CA ILE A 536 -0.37 -31.43 -10.58
C ILE A 536 0.72 -32.25 -9.89
N GLY A 537 0.35 -33.28 -9.13
CA GLY A 537 1.29 -34.11 -8.38
C GLY A 537 0.72 -34.58 -7.06
N CYS A 538 1.41 -35.51 -6.40
CA CYS A 538 0.98 -36.01 -5.10
C CYS A 538 1.87 -35.49 -3.97
N ARG A 539 1.25 -35.04 -2.88
CA ARG A 539 1.93 -34.48 -1.69
C ARG A 539 2.85 -33.30 -2.05
N THR A 540 2.38 -32.47 -2.98
CA THR A 540 3.14 -31.34 -3.51
C THR A 540 2.43 -30.05 -3.13
N MET A 541 3.20 -29.12 -2.55
CA MET A 541 2.78 -27.74 -2.35
C MET A 541 3.55 -26.87 -3.34
N ALA A 542 2.83 -26.15 -4.19
CA ALA A 542 3.43 -25.08 -4.99
C ALA A 542 2.91 -23.74 -4.51
N TYR A 543 3.78 -22.74 -4.53
CA TYR A 543 3.45 -21.38 -4.16
C TYR A 543 4.15 -20.39 -5.09
N MET A 544 3.56 -19.21 -5.21
CA MET A 544 4.10 -18.04 -5.88
C MET A 544 4.25 -16.93 -4.85
N PHE A 545 5.30 -16.13 -4.99
CA PHE A 545 5.56 -14.96 -4.15
C PHE A 545 6.03 -13.77 -4.98
N ASP A 546 5.71 -12.57 -4.49
CA ASP A 546 6.21 -11.30 -5.01
C ASP A 546 7.41 -10.84 -4.17
N ASP A 547 8.51 -10.42 -4.81
CA ASP A 547 9.83 -10.24 -4.17
C ASP A 547 10.35 -8.79 -4.17
N PHE A 548 9.53 -7.79 -4.52
CA PHE A 548 9.93 -6.38 -4.38
C PHE A 548 9.15 -5.63 -3.30
N TYR A 549 9.93 -5.04 -2.38
CA TYR A 549 9.62 -4.01 -1.39
C TYR A 549 8.13 -3.67 -1.17
N VAL A 550 7.65 -4.05 0.03
CA VAL A 550 6.36 -3.70 0.66
C VAL A 550 5.17 -4.60 0.26
N GLY A 551 5.27 -5.88 0.59
CA GLY A 551 4.10 -6.77 0.71
C GLY A 551 4.40 -8.21 0.33
N LYS A 552 4.74 -9.06 1.31
CA LYS A 552 4.94 -10.50 1.08
C LYS A 552 3.59 -11.16 0.78
N TYR A 553 3.13 -11.08 -0.47
CA TYR A 553 1.97 -11.82 -0.93
C TYR A 553 2.44 -13.21 -1.37
N MET A 554 2.05 -14.25 -0.62
CA MET A 554 2.34 -15.65 -0.94
C MET A 554 1.03 -16.39 -1.09
N PHE A 555 0.80 -16.99 -2.27
CA PHE A 555 -0.35 -17.86 -2.51
C PHE A 555 0.14 -19.18 -3.07
N GLY A 556 -0.58 -20.25 -2.73
CA GLY A 556 -0.19 -21.58 -3.13
C GLY A 556 -1.34 -22.54 -3.12
N CYS A 557 -1.08 -23.73 -3.65
CA CYS A 557 -2.05 -24.79 -3.79
C CYS A 557 -1.38 -26.09 -3.33
N LEU A 558 -2.07 -26.83 -2.46
CA LEU A 558 -1.61 -28.13 -1.98
C LEU A 558 -2.39 -29.23 -2.68
N SER A 559 -1.67 -30.15 -3.32
CA SER A 559 -2.26 -31.36 -3.92
C SER A 559 -1.92 -32.59 -3.07
N ASN A 560 -2.94 -33.39 -2.75
CA ASN A 560 -2.78 -34.63 -1.97
C ASN A 560 -3.26 -35.86 -2.78
N CYS A 561 -2.85 -37.07 -2.43
CA CYS A 561 -3.38 -38.29 -3.06
C CYS A 561 -3.36 -39.49 -2.10
N ARG A 562 -4.22 -40.48 -2.34
CA ARG A 562 -4.27 -41.73 -1.56
C ARG A 562 -3.48 -42.81 -2.33
N ARG A 563 -2.48 -43.43 -1.68
CA ARG A 563 -1.70 -44.57 -2.21
C ARG A 563 -0.97 -44.39 -3.57
N GLY A 564 -0.61 -43.16 -3.96
CA GLY A 564 0.20 -42.94 -5.17
C GLY A 564 -0.58 -42.98 -6.49
N ASP A 565 -1.91 -43.03 -6.45
CA ASP A 565 -2.75 -42.97 -7.64
C ASP A 565 -2.82 -41.52 -8.19
N VAL A 566 -2.09 -41.25 -9.27
CA VAL A 566 -2.09 -39.96 -10.02
C VAL A 566 -3.25 -39.93 -11.04
N SER A 567 -4.07 -40.98 -11.09
CA SER A 567 -5.00 -41.29 -12.19
C SER A 567 -6.34 -40.53 -12.21
N THR A 568 -6.54 -39.49 -11.38
CA THR A 568 -7.84 -38.78 -11.28
C THR A 568 -7.87 -37.36 -11.86
N ALA A 569 -6.76 -36.85 -12.41
CA ALA A 569 -6.76 -35.56 -13.10
C ALA A 569 -7.31 -35.70 -14.54
N THR A 570 -8.64 -35.69 -14.70
CA THR A 570 -9.29 -35.55 -16.01
C THR A 570 -9.28 -34.09 -16.47
N ASN A 571 -9.27 -33.87 -17.80
CA ASN A 571 -9.33 -32.53 -18.39
C ASN A 571 -10.59 -31.78 -17.90
N GLY A 572 -10.39 -30.81 -17.02
CA GLY A 572 -11.43 -29.87 -16.57
C GLY A 572 -11.70 -29.84 -15.06
N THR A 573 -11.44 -30.91 -14.31
CA THR A 573 -11.76 -30.96 -12.86
C THR A 573 -10.50 -31.14 -12.01
N CYS A 574 -10.23 -30.17 -11.14
CA CYS A 574 -9.09 -30.20 -10.24
C CYS A 574 -9.53 -29.86 -8.82
N ALA A 575 -9.72 -30.89 -7.98
CA ALA A 575 -10.44 -30.82 -6.71
C ALA A 575 -9.57 -31.17 -5.48
N GLY A 576 -8.25 -31.01 -5.56
CA GLY A 576 -7.32 -31.25 -4.44
C GLY A 576 -6.76 -32.67 -4.33
N ILE A 577 -7.27 -33.62 -5.14
CA ILE A 577 -6.73 -34.99 -5.25
C ILE A 577 -5.93 -35.10 -6.55
N GLY A 578 -4.62 -35.33 -6.46
CA GLY A 578 -3.70 -35.46 -7.61
C GLY A 578 -3.43 -34.16 -8.37
N CYS A 579 -4.25 -33.12 -8.18
CA CYS A 579 -3.96 -31.76 -8.58
C CYS A 579 -4.67 -30.73 -7.68
N CYS A 580 -4.18 -29.50 -7.67
CA CYS A 580 -4.77 -28.34 -7.01
C CYS A 580 -4.85 -27.16 -7.98
N GLN A 581 -5.96 -26.42 -7.99
CA GLN A 581 -6.13 -25.22 -8.81
C GLN A 581 -6.68 -24.08 -7.96
N THR A 582 -6.09 -22.88 -8.10
CA THR A 582 -6.56 -21.65 -7.45
C THR A 582 -6.47 -20.45 -8.41
N ASN A 583 -7.18 -19.38 -8.09
CA ASN A 583 -7.16 -18.16 -8.90
C ASN A 583 -5.87 -17.37 -8.65
N ILE A 584 -5.40 -16.66 -9.67
CA ILE A 584 -4.28 -15.73 -9.51
C ILE A 584 -4.81 -14.43 -8.88
N PRO A 585 -4.22 -13.95 -7.77
CA PRO A 585 -4.56 -12.69 -7.12
C PRO A 585 -4.46 -11.49 -8.07
N THR A 586 -5.30 -10.48 -7.84
CA THR A 586 -5.27 -9.23 -8.60
C THR A 586 -4.03 -8.42 -8.28
N GLY A 587 -3.32 -7.92 -9.30
CA GLY A 587 -2.21 -6.97 -9.15
C GLY A 587 -0.82 -7.60 -9.00
N LEU A 588 -0.62 -8.80 -9.53
CA LEU A 588 0.70 -9.43 -9.58
C LEU A 588 1.47 -8.98 -10.83
N ASP A 589 2.66 -8.43 -10.59
CA ASP A 589 3.58 -7.94 -11.61
C ASP A 589 4.91 -8.74 -11.63
N TYR A 590 5.10 -9.66 -10.67
CA TYR A 590 6.25 -10.57 -10.59
C TYR A 590 5.80 -12.01 -10.30
N ILE A 591 6.38 -13.01 -10.99
CA ILE A 591 6.18 -14.44 -10.69
C ILE A 591 7.53 -15.12 -10.50
N LEU A 592 7.74 -15.66 -9.29
CA LEU A 592 8.74 -16.67 -8.99
C LEU A 592 8.06 -17.92 -8.41
N HIS A 593 8.31 -19.08 -9.04
CA HIS A 593 7.73 -20.34 -8.64
C HIS A 593 8.56 -21.01 -7.52
N GLY A 594 7.91 -21.39 -6.42
CA GLY A 594 8.48 -22.23 -5.36
C GLY A 594 7.73 -23.55 -5.21
N LEU A 595 8.46 -24.67 -5.10
CA LEU A 595 7.92 -26.02 -4.89
C LEU A 595 8.48 -26.60 -3.58
N VAL A 596 7.62 -26.99 -2.64
CA VAL A 596 8.01 -27.66 -1.39
C VAL A 596 7.33 -29.03 -1.30
N ARG A 597 8.12 -30.05 -0.93
CA ARG A 597 7.72 -31.46 -1.02
C ARG A 597 7.97 -32.23 0.29
N ARG A 598 7.01 -33.10 0.67
CA ARG A 598 7.21 -34.20 1.64
C ARG A 598 7.32 -35.53 0.85
N GLN A 599 8.53 -36.06 0.75
CA GLN A 599 9.00 -37.37 0.20
C GLN A 599 8.10 -38.25 -0.73
N LEU A 600 8.80 -38.74 -1.79
CA LEU A 600 8.59 -39.89 -2.71
C LEU A 600 7.46 -39.82 -3.78
N GLU A 601 7.89 -39.97 -5.05
CA GLU A 601 7.16 -40.16 -6.34
C GLU A 601 6.63 -38.98 -7.24
N HIS A 602 6.92 -39.10 -8.53
CA HIS A 602 6.86 -38.14 -9.65
C HIS A 602 5.82 -36.99 -9.62
N VAL A 603 6.29 -35.81 -10.05
CA VAL A 603 5.46 -34.66 -10.46
C VAL A 603 5.71 -34.43 -11.95
N ARG A 604 4.65 -34.49 -12.76
CA ARG A 604 4.62 -33.89 -14.11
C ARG A 604 3.66 -32.72 -14.05
N ASP A 605 4.20 -31.52 -14.17
CA ASP A 605 3.36 -30.33 -14.27
C ASP A 605 3.00 -30.10 -15.74
N LEU A 606 1.73 -29.83 -16.02
CA LEU A 606 1.19 -29.56 -17.35
C LEU A 606 0.25 -28.36 -17.23
N GLN A 607 0.76 -27.19 -17.63
CA GLN A 607 -0.08 -26.12 -18.18
C GLN A 607 0.37 -25.82 -19.62
N PRO A 608 -0.20 -26.47 -20.64
CA PRO A 608 0.03 -26.11 -22.03
C PRO A 608 -0.81 -24.90 -22.46
N HIS A 609 -1.29 -24.07 -21.52
CA HIS A 609 -2.13 -22.93 -21.84
C HIS A 609 -1.32 -21.63 -21.80
N PRO A 610 -1.32 -20.87 -22.91
CA PRO A 610 -0.67 -19.57 -22.97
C PRO A 610 -1.10 -18.62 -21.84
N LEU A 611 -0.14 -17.95 -21.21
CA LEU A 611 -0.39 -16.90 -20.23
C LEU A 611 -1.06 -15.70 -20.89
N GLN A 612 -2.09 -15.15 -20.25
CA GLN A 612 -2.75 -13.93 -20.72
C GLN A 612 -2.31 -12.74 -19.87
N LEU A 613 -1.61 -11.79 -20.50
CA LEU A 613 -1.21 -10.52 -19.94
C LEU A 613 -2.28 -9.47 -20.21
N ARG A 614 -2.45 -8.51 -19.29
CA ARG A 614 -3.38 -7.40 -19.41
C ARG A 614 -2.62 -6.08 -19.30
N GLY A 615 -2.93 -5.12 -20.18
CA GLY A 615 -2.34 -3.78 -20.13
C GLY A 615 -2.86 -2.97 -18.93
N ALA A 616 -1.96 -2.27 -18.24
CA ALA A 616 -2.30 -1.31 -17.21
C ALA A 616 -2.72 0.01 -17.87
N HIS A 617 -4.03 0.28 -17.85
CA HIS A 617 -4.72 1.36 -18.57
C HIS A 617 -4.85 1.13 -20.08
N GLY A 618 -5.97 1.56 -20.67
CA GLY A 618 -6.31 1.37 -22.09
C GLY A 618 -5.39 2.10 -23.04
N ILE A 619 -4.14 1.66 -23.10
CA ILE A 619 -3.11 2.04 -24.05
C ILE A 619 -2.69 0.73 -24.73
N VAL A 620 -3.22 0.51 -25.92
CA VAL A 620 -2.40 0.05 -27.04
C VAL A 620 -2.34 1.21 -28.03
#